data_AF-A0A7V5VXI6-F1
#
_entry.id   AF-A0A7V5VXI6-F1
#
_cell.length_a   1.000
_cell.length_b   1.000
_cell.length_c   1.000
_cell.angle_alpha   90.00
_cell.angle_beta   90.00
_cell.angle_gamma   90.00
#
_symmetry.space_group_name_H-M   'P 1'
#
loop_
_entity.id
_entity.type
_entity.pdbx_description
1 polymer ?
#
loop_
_entity_poly.entity_id
_entity_poly.type
_entity_poly.pdbx_seq_one_letter_code
_entity_poly.pdbx_strand_id
1 'polypeptide(L)'
;PNKSVKEAIIHFRKKFFEIPHPIHSEKHISDIRKNSAAKRINMFLRWMVRKDQVDFGIWKSIPPSSLYLPLDIHTGRIARKLNLLTRKQNDWIAVDEVTKNLKALDPIDPIKYDFALFSMDIYE
;
A
#
# COMPACT_ATOMS: atom_id res chain seq x y z
N PRO A 1 7.45 0.12 -20.25
CA PRO A 1 6.84 0.96 -19.19
C PRO A 1 5.90 0.12 -18.30
N ASN A 2 6.01 0.22 -16.97
CA ASN A 2 5.06 -0.42 -16.06
C ASN A 2 3.69 0.27 -16.19
N LYS A 3 2.59 -0.50 -16.21
CA LYS A 3 1.23 0.01 -16.39
C LYS A 3 0.54 0.38 -15.07
N SER A 4 1.10 -0.02 -13.93
CA SER A 4 0.58 0.29 -12.59
C SER A 4 1.66 0.27 -11.51
N VAL A 5 1.37 0.85 -10.33
CA VAL A 5 2.24 0.74 -9.15
C VAL A 5 2.41 -0.72 -8.72
N LYS A 6 1.37 -1.56 -8.84
CA LYS A 6 1.45 -3.01 -8.58
C LYS A 6 2.51 -3.69 -9.43
N GLU A 7 2.49 -3.44 -10.74
CA GLU A 7 3.51 -3.95 -11.66
C GLU A 7 4.90 -3.39 -11.35
N ALA A 8 4.98 -2.10 -10.97
CA ALA A 8 6.23 -1.47 -10.60
C ALA A 8 6.85 -2.10 -9.34
N ILE A 9 6.06 -2.45 -8.32
CA ILE A 9 6.53 -3.17 -7.12
C ILE A 9 7.08 -4.55 -7.48
N ILE A 10 6.39 -5.29 -8.35
CA ILE A 10 6.85 -6.61 -8.83
C ILE A 10 8.17 -6.46 -9.59
N HIS A 11 8.23 -5.48 -10.50
CA HIS A 11 9.42 -5.22 -11.31
C HIS A 11 10.59 -4.76 -10.44
N PHE A 12 10.34 -3.88 -9.47
CA PHE A 12 11.34 -3.42 -8.50
C PHE A 12 11.96 -4.60 -7.76
N ARG A 13 11.14 -5.49 -7.18
CA ARG A 13 11.66 -6.69 -6.50
C ARG A 13 12.51 -7.53 -7.44
N LYS A 14 12.02 -7.80 -8.66
CA LYS A 14 12.75 -8.59 -9.66
C LYS A 14 14.11 -7.97 -9.98
N LYS A 15 14.15 -6.65 -10.15
CA LYS A 15 15.37 -5.89 -10.43
C LYS A 15 16.33 -5.84 -9.25
N PHE A 16 15.82 -5.62 -8.05
CA PHE A 16 16.62 -5.53 -6.83
C PHE A 16 17.42 -6.82 -6.56
N PHE A 17 16.85 -7.97 -6.89
CA PHE A 17 17.46 -9.29 -6.71
C PHE A 17 18.04 -9.89 -8.01
N GLU A 18 18.32 -9.08 -9.03
CA GLU A 18 18.77 -9.60 -10.34
C GLU A 18 20.23 -10.09 -10.36
N ILE A 19 21.05 -9.57 -9.45
CA ILE A 19 22.46 -9.96 -9.28
C ILE A 19 22.61 -11.05 -8.22
N PRO A 20 23.70 -11.85 -8.21
CA PRO A 20 23.94 -12.83 -7.15
C PRO A 20 23.88 -12.22 -5.75
N HIS A 21 23.12 -12.84 -4.86
CA HIS A 21 22.89 -12.36 -3.50
C HIS A 21 22.56 -13.53 -2.56
N PRO A 22 22.72 -13.37 -1.23
CA PRO A 22 22.28 -14.38 -0.28
C PRO A 22 20.75 -14.51 -0.23
N ILE A 23 20.23 -15.73 -0.35
CA ILE A 23 18.77 -16.01 -0.38
C ILE A 23 18.04 -15.45 0.85
N HIS A 24 18.67 -15.46 2.03
CA HIS A 24 18.05 -14.95 3.25
C HIS A 24 17.76 -13.44 3.21
N SER A 25 18.38 -12.69 2.29
CA SER A 25 18.13 -11.25 2.10
C SER A 25 16.78 -10.97 1.41
N GLU A 26 16.24 -11.95 0.67
CA GLU A 26 15.01 -11.80 -0.10
C GLU A 26 13.77 -11.46 0.74
N LYS A 27 13.78 -11.80 2.03
CA LYS A 27 12.68 -11.55 2.98
C LYS A 27 12.50 -10.07 3.34
N HIS A 28 13.51 -9.23 3.09
CA HIS A 28 13.48 -7.83 3.50
C HIS A 28 12.68 -6.93 2.55
N ILE A 29 12.54 -7.35 1.30
CA ILE A 29 11.62 -6.75 0.35
C ILE A 29 10.39 -7.67 0.27
N SER A 30 9.18 -7.13 0.24
CA SER A 30 7.97 -7.95 0.12
C SER A 30 7.80 -8.49 -1.30
N ASP A 31 7.20 -9.68 -1.46
CA ASP A 31 6.74 -10.19 -2.77
C ASP A 31 5.21 -10.26 -2.79
N ILE A 32 4.59 -9.35 -3.53
CA ILE A 32 3.13 -9.30 -3.66
C ILE A 32 2.56 -10.48 -4.44
N ARG A 33 3.38 -11.16 -5.27
CA ARG A 33 2.99 -12.38 -5.98
C ARG A 33 2.84 -13.56 -5.03
N LYS A 34 3.48 -13.50 -3.85
CA LYS A 34 3.28 -14.43 -2.73
C LYS A 34 2.25 -13.91 -1.73
N ASN A 35 1.32 -13.05 -2.17
CA ASN A 35 0.25 -12.46 -1.37
C ASN A 35 0.75 -11.63 -0.15
N SER A 36 1.96 -11.08 -0.18
CA SER A 36 2.34 -10.09 0.84
C SER A 36 1.50 -8.82 0.69
N ALA A 37 0.95 -8.29 1.78
CA ALA A 37 0.31 -6.96 1.78
C ALA A 37 1.28 -5.82 1.46
N ALA A 38 2.60 -6.07 1.52
CA ALA A 38 3.64 -5.12 1.13
C ALA A 38 3.53 -3.74 1.78
N LYS A 39 3.04 -3.68 3.03
CA LYS A 39 2.84 -2.46 3.83
C LYS A 39 3.99 -1.46 3.66
N ARG A 40 5.24 -1.91 3.88
CA ARG A 40 6.41 -1.02 3.92
C ARG A 40 6.62 -0.25 2.62
N ILE A 41 6.54 -0.93 1.47
CA ILE A 41 6.73 -0.26 0.18
C ILE A 41 5.53 0.62 -0.17
N ASN A 42 4.30 0.22 0.17
CA ASN A 42 3.13 1.07 0.01
C ASN A 42 3.23 2.35 0.86
N MET A 43 3.74 2.23 2.09
CA MET A 43 3.93 3.35 3.00
C MET A 43 4.99 4.31 2.46
N PHE A 44 6.15 3.77 2.03
CA PHE A 44 7.19 4.58 1.39
C PHE A 44 6.66 5.32 0.16
N LEU A 45 5.90 4.64 -0.71
CA LEU A 45 5.29 5.28 -1.87
C LEU A 45 4.32 6.39 -1.48
N ARG A 46 3.51 6.18 -0.43
CA ARG A 46 2.62 7.21 0.13
C ARG A 46 3.39 8.47 0.49
N TRP A 47 4.45 8.36 1.30
CA TRP A 47 5.31 9.48 1.68
C TRP A 47 5.95 10.19 0.49
N MET A 48 6.44 9.43 -0.49
CA MET A 48 7.17 10.01 -1.61
C MET A 48 6.25 10.68 -2.63
N VAL A 49 5.01 10.20 -2.80
CA VAL A 49 4.11 10.64 -3.86
C VAL A 49 3.06 11.65 -3.37
N ARG A 50 2.39 11.37 -2.25
CA ARG A 50 1.40 12.30 -1.69
C ARG A 50 2.09 13.51 -1.09
N LYS A 51 1.43 14.67 -1.13
CA LYS A 51 1.91 15.91 -0.52
C LYS A 51 0.83 16.45 0.41
N ASP A 52 1.08 16.38 1.70
CA ASP A 52 0.23 16.97 2.75
C ASP A 52 1.11 17.46 3.91
N GLN A 53 0.56 17.58 5.12
CA GLN A 53 1.33 18.02 6.30
C GLN A 53 2.35 16.98 6.79
N VAL A 54 2.21 15.71 6.37
CA VAL A 54 2.99 14.57 6.86
C VAL A 54 3.83 13.93 5.74
N ASP A 55 3.28 13.82 4.54
CA ASP A 55 3.92 13.18 3.39
C ASP A 55 4.81 14.17 2.58
N PHE A 56 6.01 13.76 2.18
CA PHE A 56 7.02 14.62 1.54
C PHE A 56 6.62 15.11 0.14
N GLY A 57 6.01 14.24 -0.66
CA GLY A 57 5.56 14.55 -2.02
C GLY A 57 6.69 14.95 -2.96
N ILE A 58 7.84 14.29 -2.90
CA ILE A 58 9.01 14.56 -3.76
C ILE A 58 8.78 14.03 -5.19
N TRP A 59 8.08 12.90 -5.34
CA TRP A 59 7.85 12.23 -6.62
C TRP A 59 6.58 12.73 -7.29
N LYS A 60 6.72 13.37 -8.45
CA LYS A 60 5.61 14.00 -9.20
C LYS A 60 5.13 13.21 -10.40
N SER A 61 5.88 12.20 -10.82
CA SER A 61 5.57 11.37 -11.99
C SER A 61 4.54 10.26 -11.71
N ILE A 62 4.19 10.04 -10.44
CA ILE A 62 3.21 9.03 -10.02
C ILE A 62 2.00 9.78 -9.45
N PRO A 63 0.78 9.55 -9.94
CA PRO A 63 -0.41 10.19 -9.38
C PRO A 63 -0.82 9.51 -8.06
N PRO A 64 -1.31 10.25 -7.04
CA PRO A 64 -1.81 9.67 -5.78
C PRO A 64 -2.89 8.60 -5.98
N SER A 65 -3.74 8.76 -6.99
CA SER A 65 -4.79 7.80 -7.38
C SER A 65 -4.31 6.41 -7.83
N SER A 66 -3.00 6.24 -8.01
CA SER A 66 -2.36 4.96 -8.35
C SER A 66 -1.77 4.22 -7.15
N LEU A 67 -1.76 4.85 -5.98
CA LEU A 67 -1.20 4.28 -4.76
C LEU A 67 -2.12 3.22 -4.15
N TYR A 68 -1.53 2.42 -3.26
CA TYR A 68 -2.20 1.37 -2.50
C TYR A 68 -2.11 1.66 -1.00
N LEU A 69 -3.14 1.25 -0.26
CA LEU A 69 -3.18 1.44 1.19
C LEU A 69 -2.02 0.65 1.84
N PRO A 70 -1.23 1.25 2.76
CA PRO A 70 -0.25 0.53 3.56
C PRO A 70 -0.94 -0.26 4.67
N LEU A 71 -1.70 -1.28 4.27
CA LEU A 71 -2.53 -2.09 5.16
C LEU A 71 -1.71 -2.75 6.28
N ASP A 72 -2.14 -2.55 7.52
CA ASP A 72 -1.65 -3.26 8.69
C ASP A 72 -2.77 -3.89 9.52
N ILE A 73 -2.42 -4.49 10.65
CA ILE A 73 -3.37 -5.16 11.54
C ILE A 73 -4.43 -4.17 12.04
N HIS A 74 -4.01 -2.97 12.44
CA HIS A 74 -4.86 -1.96 13.04
C HIS A 74 -5.82 -1.38 11.98
N THR A 75 -5.26 -0.87 10.88
CA THR A 75 -5.98 -0.32 9.72
C THR A 75 -6.95 -1.34 9.14
N GLY A 76 -6.53 -2.60 9.04
CA GLY A 76 -7.37 -3.69 8.53
C GLY A 76 -8.52 -4.06 9.46
N ARG A 77 -8.39 -3.88 10.77
CA ARG A 77 -9.49 -4.10 11.72
C ARG A 77 -10.56 -3.00 11.56
N ILE A 78 -10.14 -1.74 11.50
CA ILE A 78 -11.06 -0.61 11.30
C ILE A 78 -11.75 -0.68 9.94
N ALA A 79 -11.00 -0.98 8.87
CA ALA A 79 -11.58 -1.15 7.54
C ALA A 79 -12.67 -2.23 7.50
N ARG A 80 -12.51 -3.33 8.27
CA ARG A 80 -13.55 -4.37 8.40
C ARG A 80 -14.77 -3.90 9.18
N LYS A 81 -14.57 -3.20 10.30
CA LYS A 81 -15.68 -2.60 11.07
C LYS A 81 -16.51 -1.63 10.22
N LEU A 82 -15.85 -0.89 9.33
CA LEU A 82 -16.48 0.05 8.41
C LEU A 82 -16.99 -0.58 7.11
N ASN A 83 -16.93 -1.91 6.96
CA ASN A 83 -17.28 -2.64 5.73
C ASN A 83 -16.52 -2.19 4.46
N LEU A 84 -15.36 -1.54 4.62
CA LEU A 84 -14.44 -1.20 3.53
C LEU A 84 -13.56 -2.39 3.10
N LEU A 85 -13.49 -3.42 3.94
CA LEU A 85 -12.73 -4.65 3.70
C LEU A 85 -13.51 -5.84 4.25
N THR A 86 -13.73 -6.87 3.46
CA THR A 86 -14.42 -8.10 3.89
C THR A 86 -13.45 -9.26 4.09
N ARG A 87 -12.34 -9.28 3.34
CA ARG A 87 -11.32 -10.32 3.44
C ARG A 87 -10.70 -10.37 4.83
N LYS A 88 -10.63 -11.57 5.42
CA LYS A 88 -10.08 -11.80 6.77
C LYS A 88 -8.54 -11.71 6.83
N GLN A 89 -7.85 -12.11 5.76
CA GLN A 89 -6.39 -12.07 5.69
C GLN A 89 -5.90 -10.67 5.37
N ASN A 90 -4.74 -10.29 5.90
CA ASN A 90 -4.03 -9.06 5.52
C ASN A 90 -2.99 -9.38 4.45
N ASP A 91 -3.45 -9.56 3.22
CA ASP A 91 -2.62 -9.87 2.05
C ASP A 91 -2.86 -8.88 0.91
N TRP A 92 -2.20 -9.10 -0.23
CA TRP A 92 -2.35 -8.20 -1.38
C TRP A 92 -3.79 -8.12 -1.90
N ILE A 93 -4.57 -9.20 -1.77
CA ILE A 93 -5.98 -9.20 -2.20
C ILE A 93 -6.79 -8.25 -1.32
N ALA A 94 -6.53 -8.25 0.00
CA ALA A 94 -7.14 -7.29 0.92
C ALA A 94 -6.73 -5.85 0.61
N VAL A 95 -5.46 -5.62 0.26
CA VAL A 95 -4.95 -4.30 -0.17
C VAL A 95 -5.66 -3.82 -1.44
N ASP A 96 -5.81 -4.68 -2.45
CA ASP A 96 -6.54 -4.37 -3.69
C ASP A 96 -8.02 -4.05 -3.39
N GLU A 97 -8.69 -4.85 -2.56
CA GLU A 97 -10.10 -4.67 -2.16
C GLU A 97 -10.32 -3.33 -1.45
N VAL A 98 -9.60 -3.08 -0.35
CA VAL A 98 -9.78 -1.86 0.44
C VAL A 98 -9.40 -0.62 -0.37
N THR A 99 -8.33 -0.67 -1.16
CA THR A 99 -7.92 0.45 -2.01
C THR A 99 -8.99 0.76 -3.06
N LYS A 100 -9.62 -0.27 -3.66
CA LYS A 100 -10.74 -0.08 -4.59
C LYS A 100 -11.92 0.62 -3.92
N ASN A 101 -12.28 0.20 -2.71
CA ASN A 101 -13.38 0.82 -1.96
C ASN A 101 -13.07 2.27 -1.56
N LEU A 102 -11.85 2.56 -1.12
CA LEU A 102 -11.41 3.94 -0.86
C LEU A 102 -11.41 4.80 -2.13
N LYS A 103 -11.08 4.22 -3.28
CA LYS A 103 -11.15 4.90 -4.58
C LYS A 103 -12.58 5.25 -5.02
N ALA A 104 -13.58 4.51 -4.55
CA ALA A 104 -14.98 4.88 -4.76
C ALA A 104 -15.38 6.12 -3.92
N LEU A 105 -14.70 6.37 -2.80
CA LEU A 105 -14.92 7.55 -1.95
C LEU A 105 -14.16 8.78 -2.47
N ASP A 106 -12.90 8.59 -2.87
CA ASP A 106 -12.09 9.63 -3.52
C ASP A 106 -11.22 9.01 -4.64
N PRO A 107 -11.57 9.23 -5.92
CA PRO A 107 -10.80 8.69 -7.03
C PRO A 107 -9.47 9.42 -7.28
N ILE A 108 -9.27 10.62 -6.73
CA ILE A 108 -8.10 11.48 -6.93
C ILE A 108 -7.01 11.14 -5.90
N ASP A 109 -7.37 11.04 -4.62
CA ASP A 109 -6.45 10.69 -3.53
C ASP A 109 -7.05 9.65 -2.56
N PRO A 110 -7.19 8.39 -2.99
CA PRO A 110 -7.81 7.33 -2.18
C PRO A 110 -7.02 6.98 -0.93
N ILE A 111 -5.72 7.28 -0.87
CA ILE A 111 -4.85 6.87 0.25
C ILE A 111 -4.83 7.92 1.37
N LYS A 112 -5.47 9.08 1.19
CA LYS A 112 -5.63 10.08 2.27
C LYS A 112 -6.33 9.53 3.51
N TYR A 113 -7.17 8.51 3.34
CA TYR A 113 -7.92 7.88 4.41
C TYR A 113 -7.05 7.00 5.32
N ASP A 114 -5.80 6.70 4.94
CA ASP A 114 -4.90 5.88 5.75
C ASP A 114 -4.69 6.47 7.15
N PHE A 115 -4.50 7.79 7.24
CA PHE A 115 -4.35 8.47 8.54
C PHE A 115 -5.61 8.37 9.40
N ALA A 116 -6.80 8.51 8.79
CA ALA A 116 -8.07 8.41 9.49
C ALA A 116 -8.33 6.97 9.98
N LEU A 117 -8.12 5.97 9.12
CA LEU A 117 -8.26 4.56 9.47
C LEU A 117 -7.29 4.13 10.57
N PHE A 118 -6.10 4.73 10.62
CA PHE A 118 -5.12 4.47 11.67
C PHE A 118 -5.46 5.17 13.00
N SER A 119 -6.06 6.36 12.95
CA SER A 119 -6.30 7.17 14.16
C SER A 119 -7.60 6.84 14.88
N MET A 120 -8.57 6.18 14.22
CA MET A 120 -9.91 5.92 14.77
C MET A 120 -9.93 5.01 16.01
N ASP A 121 -8.90 4.21 16.25
CA ASP A 121 -8.82 3.29 17.40
C ASP A 121 -8.18 3.87 18.64
N ILE A 122 -7.63 5.08 18.55
CA ILE A 122 -7.15 5.79 19.73
C ILE A 122 -8.33 6.24 20.61
N TYR A 123 -9.57 6.12 20.10
CA TYR A 123 -10.81 6.64 20.70
C TYR A 123 -11.89 5.57 20.97
N GLU A 124 -11.58 4.27 20.82
CA GLU A 124 -12.43 3.14 21.26
C GLU A 124 -11.80 2.41 22.46
#